data_AF-A0A536DN54-F1
#
_entry.id   AF-A0A536DN54-F1
#
_cell.length_a   1.000
_cell.length_b   1.000
_cell.length_c   1.000
_cell.angle_alpha   90.00
_cell.angle_beta   90.00
_cell.angle_gamma   90.00
#
_symmetry.space_group_name_H-M   'P 1'
#
loop_
_entity.id
_entity.type
_entity.pdbx_description
1 polymer ?
#
loop_
_entity_poly.entity_id
_entity_poly.type
_entity_poly.pdbx_seq_one_letter_code
_entity_poly.pdbx_strand_id
1 'polypeptide(L)'
;MHRPRTHPRRPRRQHRAGDRLERGRRLRCVAGRCHRFRSSARWSQRPGRRGVSPEFVSTRSRIDKLGVKPGAKVAIVGVDDPDFLKELRQRTSDITRGRPRGQCDLVFLSADTRTDLRRINQVKSWIEPNGAVWVVRPKGGRSELRDTDVIQAGLDAGLVDNKIARFSDTHGAMRLVYRMKDRPR
;
A
#
# COMPACT_ATOMS: atom_id res chain seq x y z
N MET A 1 53.41 47.93 -30.87
CA MET A 1 53.50 46.66 -30.13
C MET A 1 52.15 45.95 -30.18
N HIS A 2 52.18 44.72 -30.70
CA HIS A 2 51.20 43.64 -30.68
C HIS A 2 49.67 43.92 -30.65
N ARG A 3 49.09 43.88 -31.87
CA ARG A 3 47.93 43.04 -32.21
C ARG A 3 48.23 41.55 -31.86
N PRO A 4 47.28 40.60 -32.02
CA PRO A 4 45.81 40.58 -31.82
C PRO A 4 45.40 39.24 -31.14
N ARG A 5 44.13 38.83 -31.23
CA ARG A 5 43.60 37.45 -31.53
C ARG A 5 42.23 37.34 -30.83
N THR A 6 41.11 37.06 -31.48
CA THR A 6 40.87 36.46 -32.79
C THR A 6 39.44 36.75 -33.20
N HIS A 7 39.28 37.36 -34.38
CA HIS A 7 38.18 37.09 -35.32
C HIS A 7 38.20 35.57 -35.68
N PRO A 8 37.25 34.98 -36.44
CA PRO A 8 36.05 35.54 -37.09
C PRO A 8 34.85 34.55 -37.16
N ARG A 9 33.85 34.92 -37.98
CA ARG A 9 32.99 34.05 -38.84
C ARG A 9 31.58 33.72 -38.33
N ARG A 10 30.64 34.56 -38.78
CA ARG A 10 29.34 34.11 -39.32
C ARG A 10 29.59 33.02 -40.39
N PRO A 11 28.71 32.00 -40.56
CA PRO A 11 27.56 32.22 -41.44
C PRO A 11 26.29 31.37 -41.19
N ARG A 12 25.19 31.89 -41.77
CA ARG A 12 24.12 31.20 -42.52
C ARG A 12 23.24 30.13 -41.85
N ARG A 13 21.96 30.51 -41.73
CA ARG A 13 20.75 29.78 -42.20
C ARG A 13 21.02 28.39 -42.76
N GLN A 14 20.31 27.38 -42.25
CA GLN A 14 19.67 26.35 -43.07
C GLN A 14 18.32 25.93 -42.49
N HIS A 15 17.33 25.90 -43.38
CA HIS A 15 16.07 25.17 -43.29
C HIS A 15 16.32 23.65 -43.29
N ARG A 16 15.39 22.91 -42.66
CA ARG A 16 14.76 21.64 -43.09
C ARG A 16 13.80 21.23 -41.96
N ALA A 17 12.49 21.18 -42.11
CA ALA A 17 11.65 20.36 -42.99
C ALA A 17 11.94 18.86 -42.84
N GLY A 18 10.94 18.13 -42.32
CA GLY A 18 10.93 16.70 -42.04
C GLY A 18 10.32 16.49 -40.64
N ASP A 19 9.27 15.73 -40.40
CA ASP A 19 8.63 14.74 -41.25
C ASP A 19 7.19 14.49 -40.77
N ARG A 20 6.35 14.14 -41.74
CA ARG A 20 4.96 13.76 -41.63
C ARG A 20 4.90 12.28 -41.25
N LEU A 21 4.22 11.95 -40.15
CA LEU A 21 3.53 10.66 -40.02
C LEU A 21 2.33 10.85 -39.08
N GLU A 22 1.12 11.09 -39.58
CA GLU A 22 0.17 10.12 -40.16
C GLU A 22 -0.12 8.88 -39.27
N ARG A 23 -1.43 8.60 -39.17
CA ARG A 23 -2.07 7.31 -38.89
C ARG A 23 -1.96 6.85 -37.43
N GLY A 24 -3.04 6.86 -36.65
CA GLY A 24 -4.29 6.17 -36.97
C GLY A 24 -4.20 4.74 -36.48
N ARG A 25 -4.93 4.41 -35.41
CA ARG A 25 -5.42 3.07 -34.98
C ARG A 25 -6.08 3.24 -33.61
N ARG A 26 -7.39 3.52 -33.58
CA ARG A 26 -8.40 2.48 -33.26
C ARG A 26 -7.86 1.05 -33.33
N LEU A 27 -7.70 0.46 -32.16
CA LEU A 27 -7.83 -0.96 -31.84
C LEU A 27 -8.53 -0.94 -30.47
N ARG A 28 -9.80 -1.30 -30.26
CA ARG A 28 -10.44 -2.60 -30.51
C ARG A 28 -9.44 -3.75 -30.51
N CYS A 29 -9.15 -4.25 -29.31
CA CYS A 29 -8.76 -5.64 -29.06
C CYS A 29 -9.74 -6.14 -27.98
N VAL A 30 -10.80 -6.85 -28.37
CA VAL A 30 -10.83 -8.29 -28.66
C VAL A 30 -10.77 -9.09 -27.37
N ALA A 31 -11.95 -9.60 -26.99
CA ALA A 31 -12.12 -10.75 -26.14
C ALA A 31 -11.19 -11.88 -26.61
N GLY A 32 -10.34 -12.37 -25.72
CA GLY A 32 -9.40 -13.40 -26.10
C GLY A 32 -8.62 -13.93 -24.91
N ARG A 33 -9.08 -15.08 -24.42
CA ARG A 33 -8.29 -16.09 -23.68
C ARG A 33 -7.77 -15.68 -22.30
N CYS A 34 -8.62 -15.95 -21.32
CA CYS A 34 -8.17 -16.43 -20.01
C CYS A 34 -7.38 -17.73 -20.21
N HIS A 35 -6.06 -17.63 -20.31
CA HIS A 35 -5.20 -18.79 -20.14
C HIS A 35 -5.23 -19.20 -18.67
N ARG A 36 -6.01 -20.26 -18.45
CA ARG A 36 -5.90 -21.23 -17.38
C ARG A 36 -4.43 -21.50 -17.04
N PHE A 37 -3.92 -20.89 -15.98
CA PHE A 37 -2.71 -21.38 -15.33
C PHE A 37 -3.12 -22.27 -14.16
N ARG A 38 -2.89 -23.56 -14.39
CA ARG A 38 -3.13 -24.68 -13.49
C ARG A 38 -1.88 -24.82 -12.63
N SER A 39 -1.99 -24.53 -11.34
CA SER A 39 -1.01 -25.00 -10.36
C SER A 39 -1.70 -25.92 -9.38
N SER A 40 -1.33 -27.18 -9.51
CA SER A 40 -1.76 -28.35 -8.77
C SER A 40 -1.45 -28.22 -7.28
N ALA A 41 -2.49 -28.22 -6.46
CA ALA A 41 -2.46 -28.85 -5.15
C ALA A 41 -3.72 -29.70 -5.03
N ARG A 42 -3.48 -31.01 -5.10
CA ARG A 42 -4.41 -32.12 -4.97
C ARG A 42 -5.04 -32.07 -3.57
N TRP A 43 -6.29 -31.64 -3.48
CA TRP A 43 -7.13 -31.92 -2.31
C TRP A 43 -8.19 -32.92 -2.74
N SER A 44 -7.99 -34.16 -2.31
CA SER A 44 -8.91 -35.27 -2.52
C SER A 44 -10.19 -34.97 -1.72
N GLN A 45 -11.29 -34.68 -2.40
CA GLN A 45 -12.59 -34.53 -1.76
C GLN A 45 -13.18 -35.92 -1.51
N ARG A 46 -13.38 -36.25 -0.24
CA ARG A 46 -14.37 -37.25 0.19
C ARG A 46 -15.63 -36.51 0.61
N PRO A 47 -16.82 -36.77 0.02
CA PRO A 47 -18.04 -36.16 0.48
C PRO A 47 -18.62 -37.00 1.62
N GLY A 48 -18.97 -36.37 2.73
CA GLY A 48 -19.70 -37.07 3.79
C GLY A 48 -19.65 -36.41 5.15
N ARG A 49 -20.50 -35.41 5.36
CA ARG A 49 -21.49 -35.33 6.45
C ARG A 49 -21.96 -33.88 6.58
N ARG A 50 -23.28 -33.71 6.48
CA ARG A 50 -23.98 -32.50 6.91
C ARG A 50 -23.76 -32.34 8.41
N GLY A 51 -22.85 -31.45 8.78
CA GLY A 51 -22.73 -30.90 10.13
C GLY A 51 -23.18 -29.45 10.06
N VAL A 52 -24.24 -29.11 10.80
CA VAL A 52 -24.65 -27.73 11.03
C VAL A 52 -23.45 -27.02 11.66
N SER A 53 -22.84 -26.07 10.95
CA SER A 53 -21.64 -25.39 11.44
C SER A 53 -22.07 -24.35 12.49
N PRO A 54 -21.48 -24.37 13.70
CA PRO A 54 -21.76 -23.35 14.70
C PRO A 54 -21.35 -21.99 14.16
N GLU A 55 -22.11 -20.95 14.51
CA GLU A 55 -21.79 -19.56 14.19
C GLU A 55 -20.34 -19.29 14.63
N PHE A 56 -19.43 -19.15 13.65
CA PHE A 56 -18.03 -18.87 13.90
C PHE A 56 -17.89 -17.43 14.39
N VAL A 57 -18.17 -17.19 15.66
CA VAL A 57 -17.70 -15.99 16.34
C VAL A 57 -16.19 -16.12 16.36
N SER A 58 -15.51 -15.36 15.51
CA SER A 58 -14.05 -15.40 15.38
C SER A 58 -13.41 -14.98 16.71
N THR A 59 -13.07 -15.96 17.55
CA THR A 59 -12.35 -15.85 18.83
C THR A 59 -10.92 -15.33 18.69
N ARG A 60 -10.47 -15.02 17.47
CA ARG A 60 -9.18 -14.38 17.23
C ARG A 60 -9.17 -12.96 17.78
N SER A 61 -8.18 -12.66 18.61
CA SER A 61 -7.93 -11.33 19.15
C SER A 61 -7.72 -10.30 18.04
N ARG A 62 -7.94 -9.02 18.34
CA ARG A 62 -7.75 -7.91 17.40
C ARG A 62 -6.34 -7.94 16.79
N ILE A 63 -5.33 -8.20 17.61
CA ILE A 63 -3.91 -8.34 17.20
C ILE A 63 -3.70 -9.43 16.14
N ASP A 64 -4.32 -10.61 16.31
CA ASP A 64 -4.24 -11.69 15.32
C ASP A 64 -4.95 -11.32 14.01
N LYS A 65 -6.06 -10.58 14.09
CA LYS A 65 -6.81 -10.10 12.92
C LYS A 65 -6.01 -9.07 12.12
N LEU A 66 -5.20 -8.26 12.80
CA LEU A 66 -4.27 -7.28 12.23
C LEU A 66 -2.98 -7.94 11.69
N GLY A 67 -2.72 -9.20 12.07
CA GLY A 67 -1.59 -9.99 11.60
C GLY A 67 -0.27 -9.64 12.26
N VAL A 68 -0.31 -9.13 13.50
CA VAL A 68 0.88 -8.89 14.31
C VAL A 68 1.41 -10.24 14.80
N LYS A 69 2.57 -10.63 14.30
CA LYS A 69 3.27 -11.84 14.72
C LYS A 69 4.08 -11.56 15.99
N PRO A 70 4.31 -12.56 16.84
CA PRO A 70 5.28 -12.41 17.94
C PRO A 70 6.67 -12.09 17.38
N GLY A 71 7.30 -11.04 17.91
CA GLY A 71 8.61 -10.55 17.47
C GLY A 71 8.58 -9.70 16.18
N ALA A 72 7.40 -9.36 15.66
CA ALA A 72 7.29 -8.42 14.54
C ALA A 72 7.68 -7.01 14.98
N LYS A 73 8.34 -6.27 14.10
CA LYS A 73 8.67 -4.85 14.31
C LYS A 73 7.47 -3.99 13.94
N VAL A 74 6.93 -3.28 14.92
CA VAL A 74 5.73 -2.45 14.75
C VAL A 74 6.07 -0.98 14.96
N ALA A 75 5.74 -0.13 13.99
CA ALA A 75 5.77 1.32 14.18
C ALA A 75 4.35 1.87 14.35
N ILE A 76 4.19 2.86 15.22
CA ILE A 76 2.90 3.52 15.50
C ILE A 76 3.04 5.02 15.25
N VAL A 77 2.17 5.57 14.42
CA VAL A 77 2.16 6.98 14.00
C VAL A 77 0.79 7.56 14.29
N GLY A 78 0.67 8.33 15.37
CA GLY A 78 -0.54 9.08 15.72
C GLY A 78 -1.72 8.23 16.22
N VAL A 79 -1.56 6.91 16.39
CA VAL A 79 -2.60 6.06 17.00
C VAL A 79 -2.47 6.13 18.52
N ASP A 80 -3.47 6.70 19.18
CA ASP A 80 -3.57 6.79 20.64
C ASP A 80 -4.76 5.96 21.13
N ASP A 81 -4.53 4.65 21.28
CA ASP A 81 -5.52 3.69 21.80
C ASP A 81 -4.84 2.85 22.90
N PRO A 82 -5.16 3.07 24.19
CA PRO A 82 -4.44 2.44 25.29
C PRO A 82 -4.61 0.92 25.32
N ASP A 83 -5.79 0.42 24.96
CA ASP A 83 -6.07 -1.01 24.84
C ASP A 83 -5.22 -1.66 23.76
N PHE A 84 -5.09 -1.00 22.60
CA PHE A 84 -4.28 -1.50 21.50
C PHE A 84 -2.80 -1.53 21.86
N LEU A 85 -2.31 -0.48 22.52
CA LEU A 85 -0.93 -0.42 23.00
C LEU A 85 -0.64 -1.52 24.03
N LYS A 86 -1.60 -1.83 24.90
CA LYS A 86 -1.49 -2.93 25.87
C LYS A 86 -1.45 -4.29 25.18
N GLU A 87 -2.36 -4.54 24.24
CA GLU A 87 -2.39 -5.78 23.46
C GLU A 87 -1.12 -5.95 22.60
N LEU A 88 -0.60 -4.88 21.99
CA LEU A 88 0.65 -4.91 21.23
C LEU A 88 1.84 -5.31 22.11
N ARG A 89 1.97 -4.69 23.29
CA ARG A 89 3.07 -4.99 24.24
C ARG A 89 3.04 -6.42 24.75
N GLN A 90 1.85 -7.03 24.83
CA GLN A 90 1.72 -8.44 25.18
C GLN A 90 2.21 -9.39 24.07
N ARG A 91 2.24 -8.92 22.82
CA ARG A 91 2.61 -9.76 21.67
C ARG A 91 4.01 -9.50 21.13
N THR A 92 4.45 -8.26 21.12
CA THR A 92 5.74 -7.83 20.56
C THR A 92 6.38 -6.79 21.47
N SER A 93 7.69 -6.91 21.65
CA SER A 93 8.49 -5.93 22.41
C SER A 93 9.05 -4.82 21.51
N ASP A 94 9.21 -5.09 20.22
CA ASP A 94 9.74 -4.16 19.20
C ASP A 94 8.68 -3.17 18.69
N ILE A 95 8.23 -2.29 19.58
CA ILE A 95 7.27 -1.22 19.26
C ILE A 95 8.00 0.11 19.21
N THR A 96 7.96 0.78 18.05
CA THR A 96 8.47 2.14 17.90
C THR A 96 7.33 3.13 17.72
N ARG A 97 7.38 4.27 18.42
CA ARG A 97 6.45 5.38 18.20
C ARG A 97 7.12 6.42 17.29
N GLY A 98 6.45 6.80 16.21
CA GLY A 98 6.99 7.72 15.21
C GLY A 98 7.92 7.02 14.21
N ARG A 99 9.02 7.69 13.85
CA ARG A 99 9.95 7.21 12.83
C ARG A 99 10.80 6.06 13.38
N PRO A 100 10.72 4.84 12.82
CA PRO A 100 11.57 3.74 13.23
C PRO A 100 13.02 3.97 12.81
N ARG A 101 13.96 3.38 13.57
CA ARG A 101 15.40 3.43 13.27
C ARG A 101 15.80 2.53 12.09
N GLY A 102 14.94 1.59 11.71
CA GLY A 102 15.15 0.67 10.60
C GLY A 102 13.81 0.30 9.96
N GLN A 103 13.85 -0.71 9.10
CA GLN A 103 12.65 -1.23 8.45
C GLN A 103 11.76 -2.00 9.43
N CYS A 104 10.45 -1.87 9.25
CA CYS A 104 9.41 -2.49 10.07
C CYS A 104 8.52 -3.42 9.27
N ASP A 105 7.95 -4.43 9.93
CA ASP A 105 6.99 -5.34 9.32
C ASP A 105 5.61 -4.69 9.19
N LEU A 106 5.21 -3.93 10.21
CA LEU A 106 3.88 -3.33 10.29
C LEU A 106 4.00 -1.88 10.76
N VAL A 107 3.27 -0.98 10.08
CA VAL A 107 3.13 0.41 10.52
C VAL A 107 1.66 0.73 10.70
N PHE A 108 1.27 1.25 11.86
CA PHE A 108 -0.08 1.74 12.13
C PHE A 108 -0.08 3.26 12.05
N LEU A 109 -0.80 3.80 11.07
CA LEU A 109 -0.93 5.24 10.82
C LEU A 109 -2.36 5.67 11.16
N SER A 110 -2.55 6.58 12.11
CA SER A 110 -3.82 7.26 12.27
C SER A 110 -3.99 8.34 11.20
N ALA A 111 -5.16 8.38 10.57
CA ALA A 111 -5.53 9.39 9.60
C ALA A 111 -6.98 9.82 9.83
N ASP A 112 -7.16 11.09 10.13
CA ASP A 112 -8.47 11.73 10.32
C ASP A 112 -8.82 12.64 9.14
N THR A 113 -7.80 13.19 8.46
CA THR A 113 -7.96 14.12 7.33
C THR A 113 -7.24 13.63 6.07
N ARG A 114 -7.60 14.18 4.91
CA ARG A 114 -6.89 13.88 3.64
C ARG A 114 -5.42 14.24 3.67
N THR A 115 -5.04 15.24 4.46
CA THR A 115 -3.64 15.66 4.60
C THR A 115 -2.81 14.59 5.32
N ASP A 116 -3.39 13.87 6.29
CA ASP A 116 -2.70 12.78 6.98
C ASP A 116 -2.41 11.60 6.04
N LEU A 117 -3.28 11.34 5.05
CA LEU A 117 -3.05 10.30 4.05
C LEU A 117 -1.78 10.54 3.21
N ARG A 118 -1.33 11.79 3.08
CA ARG A 118 -0.04 12.07 2.42
C ARG A 118 1.14 11.44 3.14
N ARG A 119 1.02 11.18 4.45
CA ARG A 119 2.06 10.48 5.23
C ARG A 119 2.23 9.03 4.80
N ILE A 120 1.28 8.43 4.06
CA ILE A 120 1.40 7.07 3.50
C ILE A 120 2.69 6.95 2.67
N ASN A 121 3.02 7.96 1.86
CA ASN A 121 4.27 8.00 1.09
C ASN A 121 5.53 7.97 1.98
N GLN A 122 5.48 8.64 3.13
CA GLN A 122 6.58 8.64 4.08
C GLN A 122 6.71 7.30 4.79
N VAL A 123 5.61 6.75 5.32
CA VAL A 123 5.64 5.48 6.07
C VAL A 123 5.91 4.28 5.18
N LYS A 124 5.59 4.36 3.88
CA LYS A 124 5.98 3.36 2.88
C LYS A 124 7.49 3.11 2.89
N SER A 125 8.30 4.15 3.06
CA SER A 125 9.77 4.02 3.11
C SER A 125 10.28 3.28 4.36
N TRP A 126 9.42 3.14 5.38
CA TRP A 126 9.78 2.49 6.64
C TRP A 126 9.40 1.02 6.67
N ILE A 127 8.51 0.55 5.78
CA ILE A 127 8.11 -0.85 5.75
C ILE A 127 9.06 -1.70 4.90
N GLU A 128 9.28 -2.91 5.37
CA GLU A 128 9.89 -3.98 4.57
C GLU A 128 9.09 -4.22 3.28
N PRO A 129 9.71 -4.78 2.22
CA PRO A 129 8.99 -5.19 1.02
C PRO A 129 7.85 -6.18 1.33
N ASN A 130 8.01 -6.99 2.38
CA ASN A 130 7.02 -7.93 2.93
C ASN A 130 6.08 -7.33 3.98
N GLY A 131 6.27 -6.07 4.33
CA GLY A 131 5.50 -5.39 5.35
C GLY A 131 4.14 -4.89 4.89
N ALA A 132 3.43 -4.25 5.82
CA ALA A 132 2.15 -3.62 5.55
C ALA A 132 1.96 -2.34 6.36
N VAL A 133 1.21 -1.41 5.79
CA VAL A 133 0.74 -0.21 6.47
C VAL A 133 -0.74 -0.39 6.81
N TRP A 134 -1.08 -0.30 8.08
CA TRP A 134 -2.45 -0.21 8.56
C TRP A 134 -2.83 1.26 8.73
N VAL A 135 -3.73 1.74 7.90
CA VAL A 135 -4.31 3.09 8.05
C VAL A 135 -5.54 2.97 8.94
N VAL A 136 -5.45 3.52 10.13
CA VAL A 136 -6.53 3.62 11.12
C VAL A 136 -7.26 4.93 10.91
N ARG A 137 -8.57 4.88 10.70
CA ARG A 137 -9.42 6.06 10.49
C ARG A 137 -10.71 5.97 11.32
N PRO A 138 -11.30 7.09 11.73
CA PRO A 138 -12.60 7.08 12.36
C PRO A 138 -13.67 6.60 11.38
N LYS A 139 -14.64 5.82 11.87
CA LYS A 139 -15.81 5.37 11.12
C LYS A 139 -17.03 6.23 11.45
N GLY A 140 -17.98 6.29 10.53
CA GLY A 140 -19.27 6.97 10.71
C GLY A 140 -19.38 8.29 9.94
N GLY A 141 -20.56 8.91 10.01
CA GLY A 141 -20.91 10.09 9.21
C GLY A 141 -20.15 11.38 9.56
N ARG A 142 -19.46 11.41 10.70
CA ARG A 142 -18.57 12.53 11.10
C ARG A 142 -17.14 12.38 10.61
N SER A 143 -16.82 11.25 9.96
CA SER A 143 -15.49 11.03 9.40
C SER A 143 -15.35 11.80 8.09
N GLU A 144 -14.33 12.65 8.01
CA GLU A 144 -13.98 13.34 6.76
C GLU A 144 -13.48 12.37 5.69
N LEU A 145 -12.87 11.25 6.12
CA LEU A 145 -12.25 10.26 5.25
C LEU A 145 -13.18 9.08 4.94
N ARG A 146 -13.35 8.80 3.63
CA ARG A 146 -13.98 7.58 3.14
C ARG A 146 -12.94 6.52 2.84
N ASP A 147 -13.37 5.25 2.79
CA ASP A 147 -12.47 4.16 2.41
C ASP A 147 -11.89 4.37 1.00
N THR A 148 -12.67 4.97 0.09
CA THR A 148 -12.21 5.35 -1.26
C THR A 148 -11.06 6.34 -1.24
N ASP A 149 -11.05 7.32 -0.33
CA ASP A 149 -9.93 8.27 -0.20
C ASP A 149 -8.65 7.55 0.23
N VAL A 150 -8.77 6.58 1.14
CA VAL A 150 -7.61 5.80 1.61
C VAL A 150 -7.10 4.83 0.54
N ILE A 151 -8.01 4.22 -0.24
CA ILE A 151 -7.64 3.37 -1.37
C ILE A 151 -6.86 4.21 -2.39
N GLN A 152 -7.42 5.36 -2.77
CA GLN A 152 -6.80 6.25 -3.75
C GLN A 152 -5.40 6.70 -3.27
N ALA A 153 -5.29 7.18 -2.03
CA ALA A 153 -4.00 7.57 -1.45
C ALA A 153 -2.99 6.40 -1.38
N GLY A 154 -3.46 5.18 -1.12
CA GLY A 154 -2.66 3.97 -1.20
C GLY A 154 -2.12 3.73 -2.61
N LEU A 155 -2.98 3.81 -3.62
CA LEU A 155 -2.60 3.62 -5.04
C LEU A 155 -1.62 4.70 -5.51
N ASP A 156 -1.83 5.96 -5.13
CA ASP A 156 -0.93 7.09 -5.42
C ASP A 156 0.45 6.88 -4.76
N ALA A 157 0.49 6.24 -3.59
CA ALA A 157 1.73 5.84 -2.95
C ALA A 157 2.33 4.54 -3.54
N GLY A 158 1.67 3.88 -4.49
CA GLY A 158 2.11 2.58 -5.05
C GLY A 158 1.89 1.38 -4.13
N LEU A 159 0.96 1.50 -3.17
CA LEU A 159 0.44 0.41 -2.36
C LEU A 159 -0.93 -0.03 -2.89
N VAL A 160 -1.36 -1.23 -2.51
CA VAL A 160 -2.71 -1.74 -2.76
C VAL A 160 -3.38 -2.13 -1.47
N ASP A 161 -4.68 -1.92 -1.39
CA ASP A 161 -5.48 -2.46 -0.31
C ASP A 161 -5.50 -3.99 -0.38
N ASN A 162 -5.44 -4.60 0.79
CA ASN A 162 -5.44 -6.05 0.92
C ASN A 162 -6.56 -6.54 1.82
N LYS A 163 -6.84 -5.80 2.90
CA LYS A 163 -7.81 -6.20 3.92
C LYS A 163 -8.32 -4.98 4.67
N ILE A 164 -9.58 -5.01 5.05
CA ILE A 164 -10.16 -4.06 6.01
C ILE A 164 -10.52 -4.83 7.28
N ALA A 165 -10.24 -4.22 8.43
CA ALA A 165 -10.55 -4.77 9.75
C ALA A 165 -11.22 -3.72 10.63
N ARG A 166 -12.03 -4.19 11.58
CA ARG A 166 -12.50 -3.35 12.68
C ARG A 166 -11.35 -3.18 13.67
N PHE A 167 -11.00 -1.92 13.96
CA PHE A 167 -9.98 -1.59 14.93
C PHE A 167 -10.60 -1.34 16.31
N SER A 168 -11.67 -0.57 16.37
CA SER A 168 -12.48 -0.36 17.56
C SER A 168 -13.94 -0.09 17.18
N ASP A 169 -14.80 0.23 18.14
CA ASP A 169 -16.16 0.69 17.84
C ASP A 169 -16.17 1.98 17.02
N THR A 170 -15.19 2.85 17.27
CA THR A 170 -15.06 4.16 16.63
C THR A 170 -14.17 4.15 15.40
N HIS A 171 -13.22 3.19 15.27
CA HIS A 171 -12.21 3.21 14.22
C HIS A 171 -12.17 1.95 13.35
N GLY A 172 -11.80 2.15 12.09
CA GLY A 172 -11.49 1.12 11.10
C GLY A 172 -10.04 1.14 10.72
N ALA A 173 -9.50 -0.01 10.38
CA ALA A 173 -8.15 -0.12 9.86
C ALA A 173 -8.19 -0.75 8.47
N MET A 174 -7.51 -0.13 7.51
CA MET A 174 -7.28 -0.71 6.19
C MET A 174 -5.81 -1.05 6.03
N ARG A 175 -5.55 -2.28 5.57
CA ARG A 175 -4.21 -2.80 5.29
C ARG A 175 -3.83 -2.49 3.86
N LEU A 176 -2.73 -1.76 3.70
CA LEU A 176 -2.06 -1.44 2.46
C LEU A 176 -0.75 -2.23 2.37
N VAL A 177 -0.46 -2.83 1.21
CA VAL A 177 0.77 -3.61 0.96
C VAL A 177 1.40 -3.21 -0.36
N TYR A 178 2.70 -3.49 -0.52
CA TYR A 178 3.36 -3.35 -1.81
C TYR A 178 2.68 -4.22 -2.87
N ARG A 179 2.47 -3.65 -4.05
CA ARG A 179 2.11 -4.45 -5.22
C ARG A 179 3.23 -5.43 -5.50
N MET A 180 2.90 -6.65 -5.91
CA MET A 180 3.91 -7.65 -6.25
C MET A 180 4.91 -7.16 -7.32
N LYS A 181 4.46 -6.29 -8.23
CA LYS A 181 5.31 -5.70 -9.29
C LYS A 181 6.23 -4.59 -8.78
N ASP A 182 5.82 -3.88 -7.73
CA ASP A 182 6.49 -2.69 -7.20
C ASP A 182 7.28 -2.99 -5.91
N ARG A 183 7.42 -4.28 -5.58
CA ARG A 183 8.15 -4.73 -4.40
C ARG A 183 9.67 -4.54 -4.66
N PRO A 184 10.39 -3.77 -3.82
CA PRO A 184 11.84 -3.73 -3.90
C PRO A 184 12.43 -5.12 -3.65
N ARG A 185 13.33 -5.56 -4.53
CA ARG A 185 14.05 -6.83 -4.44
C ARG A 185 15.22 -6.73 -3.47
#